data_AF-A0A3R9E8J9-F1
#
_entry.id   AF-A0A3R9E8J9-F1
#
_cell.length_a   1.000
_cell.length_b   1.000
_cell.length_c   1.000
_cell.angle_alpha   90.00
_cell.angle_beta   90.00
_cell.angle_gamma   90.00
#
_symmetry.space_group_name_H-M   'P 1'
#
loop_
_entity.id
_entity.type
_entity.pdbx_description
1 polymer ?
#
loop_
_entity_poly.entity_id
_entity_poly.type
_entity_poly.pdbx_seq_one_letter_code
_entity_poly.pdbx_strand_id
1 'polypeptide(L)'
;MDLKKEFLTWAIVLLLVIAGIAIFDNLRTSRLAAELQADRDGAAEKVSSLQVELENTLSEADELREEQKRLEEVVGDLEQKNSAMKSPVRYQDFKEAISAVEKYKSVDTFEDAIKFIALVNFTGFSTLDSEGTCPCSFSFVNRSIEWKPNVITDLKEFTLEEGKIALTYQTTAKLRHDYQLIMTKAAGYLDQTES
;
A
#
# COMPACT_ATOMS: atom_id res chain seq x y z
N MET A 1 58.49 26.58 90.58
CA MET A 1 57.98 26.17 89.25
C MET A 1 56.49 25.97 89.37
N ASP A 2 55.70 26.88 88.80
CA ASP A 2 54.24 26.90 88.93
C ASP A 2 53.60 25.87 88.00
N LEU A 3 53.37 24.65 88.50
CA LEU A 3 52.68 23.57 87.76
C LEU A 3 51.32 24.01 87.16
N LYS A 4 50.65 25.01 87.76
CA LYS A 4 49.38 25.56 87.24
C LYS A 4 49.54 26.30 85.91
N LYS A 5 50.65 27.04 85.71
CA LYS A 5 50.89 27.77 84.45
C LYS A 5 51.28 26.83 83.32
N GLU A 6 52.05 25.79 83.62
CA GLU A 6 52.41 24.77 82.62
C GLU A 6 51.21 23.93 82.20
N PHE A 7 50.35 23.52 83.15
CA PHE A 7 49.11 22.80 82.82
C PHE A 7 48.15 23.65 81.98
N LEU A 8 47.96 24.93 82.33
CA LEU A 8 47.11 25.84 81.55
C LEU A 8 47.65 26.04 80.13
N THR A 9 48.97 26.18 79.99
CA THR A 9 49.61 26.33 78.68
C THR A 9 49.44 25.05 77.85
N TRP A 10 49.61 23.88 78.46
CA TRP A 10 49.41 22.60 77.78
C TRP A 10 47.95 22.36 77.38
N ALA A 11 46.99 22.74 78.23
CA ALA A 11 45.57 22.66 77.91
C ALA A 11 45.17 23.57 76.74
N ILE A 12 45.75 24.78 76.65
CA ILE A 12 45.52 25.70 75.53
C ILE A 12 46.12 25.13 74.23
N VAL A 13 47.33 24.56 74.29
CA VAL A 13 47.95 23.92 73.12
C VAL A 13 47.12 22.73 72.64
N LEU A 14 46.62 21.89 73.55
CA LEU A 14 45.76 20.76 73.21
C LEU A 14 44.44 21.21 72.56
N LEU A 15 43.84 22.29 73.07
CA LEU A 15 42.64 22.89 72.47
C LEU A 15 42.88 23.43 71.06
N LEU A 16 44.03 24.05 70.80
CA LEU A 16 44.40 24.53 69.47
C LEU A 16 44.61 23.39 68.47
N VAL A 17 45.17 22.26 68.93
CA VAL A 17 45.31 21.05 68.09
C VAL A 17 43.95 20.47 67.74
N ILE A 18 43.03 20.36 68.71
CA ILE A 18 41.66 19.86 68.47
C ILE A 18 40.88 20.80 67.53
N ALA A 19 40.99 22.11 67.74
CA ALA A 19 40.37 23.10 66.87
C ALA A 19 40.94 23.03 65.44
N GLY A 20 42.25 22.84 65.29
CA GLY A 20 42.90 22.65 64.00
C GLY A 20 42.40 21.42 63.26
N ILE A 21 42.26 20.28 63.96
CA ILE A 21 41.72 19.04 63.39
C ILE A 21 40.25 19.24 62.97
N ALA A 22 39.42 19.86 63.82
CA ALA A 22 38.01 20.09 63.51
C ALA A 22 37.80 21.02 62.29
N ILE A 23 38.64 22.05 62.15
CA ILE A 23 38.62 22.94 60.97
C ILE A 23 39.07 22.16 59.72
N PHE A 24 40.11 21.34 59.83
CA PHE A 24 40.62 20.56 58.72
C PHE A 24 39.62 19.50 58.25
N ASP A 25 38.94 18.82 59.17
CA ASP A 25 37.87 17.87 58.86
C ASP A 25 36.65 18.55 58.23
N ASN A 26 36.26 19.74 58.70
CA ASN A 26 35.16 20.50 58.11
C ASN A 26 35.50 20.96 56.68
N LEU A 27 36.73 21.41 56.42
CA LEU A 27 37.20 21.77 55.08
C LEU A 27 37.24 20.55 54.15
N ARG A 28 37.69 19.39 54.66
CA ARG A 28 37.70 18.13 53.89
C ARG A 28 36.28 17.67 53.56
N THR A 29 35.36 17.75 54.53
CA THR A 29 33.96 17.36 54.37
C THR A 29 33.23 18.30 53.40
N SER A 30 33.47 19.60 53.49
CA SER A 30 32.93 20.59 52.55
C SER A 30 33.45 20.37 51.12
N ARG A 31 34.74 20.05 50.96
CA ARG A 31 35.32 19.71 49.65
C ARG A 31 34.71 18.43 49.08
N LEU A 32 34.56 17.39 49.90
CA LEU A 32 33.91 16.14 49.49
C LEU A 32 32.45 16.36 49.10
N ALA A 33 31.71 17.18 49.85
CA ALA A 33 30.33 17.53 49.55
C ALA A 33 30.21 18.31 48.23
N ALA A 34 31.13 19.24 47.97
CA ALA A 34 31.17 19.98 46.71
C ALA A 34 31.51 19.07 45.51
N GLU A 35 32.43 18.12 45.68
CA GLU A 35 32.79 17.13 44.66
C GLU A 35 31.62 16.16 44.38
N LEU A 36 30.96 15.66 45.44
CA LEU A 36 29.74 14.85 45.34
C LEU A 36 28.59 15.60 44.65
N GLN A 37 28.46 16.90 44.90
CA GLN A 37 27.42 17.72 44.26
C GLN A 37 27.74 17.95 42.78
N ALA A 38 28.99 18.22 42.43
CA ALA A 38 29.44 18.32 41.04
C ALA A 38 29.26 17.00 40.29
N ASP A 39 29.58 15.86 40.92
CA ASP A 39 29.37 14.52 40.34
C ASP A 39 27.89 14.22 40.15
N ARG A 40 27.04 14.60 41.11
CA ARG A 40 25.58 14.45 41.00
C ARG A 40 25.03 15.30 39.86
N ASP A 41 25.45 16.56 39.76
CA ASP A 41 24.98 17.48 38.73
C ASP A 41 25.45 17.01 37.34
N GLY A 42 26.71 16.55 37.22
CA GLY A 42 27.22 15.95 35.99
C GLY A 42 26.55 14.62 35.62
N ALA A 43 26.17 13.81 36.60
CA ALA A 43 25.38 12.60 36.37
C ALA A 43 23.95 12.94 35.92
N ALA A 44 23.32 13.95 36.51
CA ALA A 44 21.99 14.41 36.12
C ALA A 44 21.98 14.96 34.69
N GLU A 45 23.01 15.71 34.30
CA GLU A 45 23.18 16.21 32.94
C GLU A 45 23.32 15.07 31.92
N LYS A 46 24.16 14.06 32.22
CA LYS A 46 24.31 12.86 31.38
C LYS A 46 23.02 12.06 31.25
N VAL A 47 22.25 11.92 32.33
CA VAL A 47 20.95 11.23 32.28
C VAL A 47 19.97 12.02 31.41
N SER A 48 19.94 13.35 31.53
CA SER A 48 19.10 14.20 30.69
C SER A 48 19.49 14.10 29.21
N SER A 49 20.79 14.11 28.89
CA SER A 49 21.24 14.01 27.50
C SER A 49 20.92 12.64 26.89
N LEU A 50 21.10 11.56 27.66
CA LEU A 50 20.77 10.20 27.22
C LEU A 50 19.26 10.00 27.04
N GLN A 51 18.43 10.63 27.85
CA GLN A 51 16.97 10.60 27.67
C GLN A 51 16.56 11.25 26.34
N VAL A 52 17.12 12.41 26.01
CA VAL A 52 16.85 13.10 24.75
C VAL A 52 17.32 12.27 23.55
N GLU A 53 18.52 11.68 23.64
CA GLU A 53 19.05 10.81 22.58
C GLU A 53 18.20 9.55 22.37
N LEU A 54 17.71 8.96 23.47
CA LEU A 54 16.80 7.82 23.43
C LEU A 54 15.45 8.18 22.80
N GLU A 55 14.88 9.33 23.15
CA GLU A 55 13.61 9.81 22.60
C GLU A 55 13.72 10.08 21.09
N ASN A 56 14.81 10.70 20.65
CA ASN A 56 15.10 10.90 19.23
C ASN A 56 15.26 9.56 18.49
N THR A 57 16.02 8.61 19.06
CA THR A 57 16.21 7.29 18.46
C THR A 57 14.90 6.51 18.36
N LEU A 58 14.02 6.63 19.36
CA LEU A 58 12.69 6.02 19.34
C LEU A 58 11.81 6.64 18.25
N SER A 59 11.83 7.97 18.11
CA SER A 59 11.11 8.66 17.04
C SER A 59 11.59 8.23 15.65
N GLU A 60 12.91 8.15 15.44
CA GLU A 60 13.49 7.65 14.18
C GLU A 60 13.10 6.19 13.89
N ALA A 61 13.07 5.34 14.92
CA ALA A 61 12.66 3.95 14.78
C ALA A 61 11.18 3.81 14.42
N ASP A 62 10.30 4.66 14.98
CA ASP A 62 8.89 4.69 14.64
C ASP A 62 8.66 5.19 13.21
N GLU A 63 9.37 6.23 12.78
CA GLU A 63 9.33 6.73 11.39
C GLU A 63 9.78 5.64 10.40
N LEU A 64 10.91 4.97 10.67
CA LEU A 64 11.39 3.85 9.84
C LEU A 64 10.39 2.70 9.78
N ARG A 65 9.68 2.42 10.88
CA ARG A 65 8.65 1.37 10.94
C ARG A 65 7.43 1.75 10.09
N GLU A 66 7.02 3.02 10.12
CA GLU A 66 5.93 3.51 9.26
C GLU A 66 6.32 3.48 7.78
N GLU A 67 7.54 3.89 7.45
CA GLU A 67 8.07 3.81 6.08
C GLU A 67 8.15 2.37 5.60
N GLN A 68 8.63 1.44 6.44
CA GLN A 68 8.67 0.01 6.11
C GLN A 68 7.27 -0.50 5.80
N LYS A 69 6.28 -0.17 6.63
CA LYS A 69 4.89 -0.60 6.41
C LYS A 69 4.33 -0.04 5.10
N ARG A 70 4.56 1.23 4.81
CA ARG A 70 4.16 1.85 3.53
C ARG A 70 4.84 1.16 2.35
N LEU A 71 6.12 0.82 2.48
CA LEU A 71 6.87 0.16 1.42
C LEU A 71 6.37 -1.27 1.19
N GLU A 72 6.04 -2.02 2.25
CA GLU A 72 5.42 -3.35 2.14
C GLU A 72 4.06 -3.29 1.42
N GLU A 73 3.22 -2.28 1.73
CA GLU A 73 1.94 -2.06 1.04
C GLU A 73 2.15 -1.76 -0.46
N VAL A 74 3.11 -0.88 -0.79
CA VAL A 74 3.44 -0.52 -2.18
C VAL A 74 4.04 -1.71 -2.93
N VAL A 75 4.91 -2.50 -2.31
CA VAL A 75 5.47 -3.73 -2.90
C VAL A 75 4.36 -4.74 -3.14
N GLY A 76 3.42 -4.91 -2.22
CA GLY A 76 2.26 -5.80 -2.39
C GLY A 76 1.36 -5.39 -3.57
N ASP A 77 1.06 -4.09 -3.70
CA ASP A 77 0.28 -3.56 -4.85
C ASP A 77 1.05 -3.74 -6.17
N LEU A 78 2.36 -3.50 -6.17
CA LEU A 78 3.22 -3.73 -7.34
C LEU A 78 3.32 -5.21 -7.69
N GLU A 79 3.43 -6.11 -6.72
CA GLU A 79 3.44 -7.55 -6.94
C GLU A 79 2.09 -8.05 -7.46
N GLN A 80 0.97 -7.53 -6.96
CA GLN A 80 -0.36 -7.81 -7.47
C GLN A 80 -0.50 -7.34 -8.92
N LYS A 81 -0.11 -6.09 -9.23
CA LYS A 81 -0.11 -5.53 -10.59
C LYS A 81 0.84 -6.29 -11.53
N ASN A 82 2.02 -6.67 -11.05
CA ASN A 82 2.98 -7.47 -11.81
C ASN A 82 2.42 -8.89 -12.05
N SER A 83 1.74 -9.48 -11.08
CA SER A 83 1.08 -10.79 -11.22
C SER A 83 -0.13 -10.73 -12.17
N ALA A 84 -0.90 -9.63 -12.14
CA ALA A 84 -1.98 -9.36 -13.07
C ALA A 84 -1.47 -9.15 -14.51
N MET A 85 -0.34 -8.44 -14.67
CA MET A 85 0.37 -8.28 -15.96
C MET A 85 1.05 -9.59 -16.42
N LYS A 86 1.40 -10.47 -15.49
CA LYS A 86 1.99 -11.79 -15.77
C LYS A 86 1.00 -12.82 -16.31
N SER A 87 -0.31 -12.54 -16.39
CA SER A 87 -1.20 -13.40 -17.19
C SER A 87 -0.79 -13.24 -18.65
N PRO A 88 -0.06 -14.21 -19.23
CA PRO A 88 0.51 -14.01 -20.55
C PRO A 88 -0.61 -14.27 -21.53
N VAL A 89 -1.37 -13.23 -21.86
CA VAL A 89 -2.16 -13.23 -23.08
C VAL A 89 -1.17 -13.50 -24.21
N ARG A 90 -1.18 -14.73 -24.73
CA ARG A 90 -0.25 -15.11 -25.78
C ARG A 90 -0.65 -14.35 -27.04
N TYR A 91 0.31 -14.05 -27.89
CA TYR A 91 0.02 -13.48 -29.22
C TYR A 91 -1.03 -14.31 -30.00
N GLN A 92 -1.07 -15.62 -29.74
CA GLN A 92 -2.09 -16.52 -30.25
C GLN A 92 -3.49 -16.20 -29.71
N ASP A 93 -3.64 -15.95 -28.41
CA ASP A 93 -4.91 -15.55 -27.80
C ASP A 93 -5.41 -14.22 -28.39
N PHE A 94 -4.50 -13.29 -28.66
CA PHE A 94 -4.83 -12.03 -29.35
C PHE A 94 -5.33 -12.26 -30.79
N LYS A 95 -4.64 -13.12 -31.55
CA LYS A 95 -5.09 -13.49 -32.91
C LYS A 95 -6.46 -14.17 -32.90
N GLU A 96 -6.70 -15.05 -31.93
CA GLU A 96 -7.98 -15.74 -31.77
C GLU A 96 -9.09 -14.76 -31.40
N ALA A 97 -8.81 -13.81 -30.51
CA ALA A 97 -9.73 -12.73 -30.16
C ALA A 97 -10.12 -11.89 -31.40
N ILE A 98 -9.15 -11.43 -32.18
CA ILE A 98 -9.42 -10.69 -33.43
C ILE A 98 -10.23 -11.55 -34.41
N SER A 99 -9.85 -12.82 -34.59
CA SER A 99 -10.56 -13.75 -35.48
C SER A 99 -12.02 -13.98 -35.05
N ALA A 100 -12.27 -14.09 -33.73
CA ALA A 100 -13.62 -14.22 -33.19
C ALA A 100 -14.47 -12.98 -33.49
N VAL A 101 -13.89 -11.78 -33.36
CA VAL A 101 -14.61 -10.54 -33.72
C VAL A 101 -14.86 -10.44 -35.21
N GLU A 102 -13.91 -10.79 -36.08
CA GLU A 102 -14.14 -10.77 -37.52
C GLU A 102 -15.24 -11.76 -37.94
N LYS A 103 -15.31 -12.94 -37.31
CA LYS A 103 -16.41 -13.88 -37.49
C LYS A 103 -17.74 -13.31 -36.99
N TYR A 104 -17.75 -12.70 -35.80
CA TYR A 104 -18.93 -12.03 -35.25
C TYR A 104 -19.42 -10.89 -36.15
N LYS A 105 -18.52 -10.11 -36.76
CA LYS A 105 -18.86 -9.07 -37.73
C LYS A 105 -19.53 -9.61 -38.98
N SER A 106 -19.16 -10.82 -39.39
CA SER A 106 -19.66 -11.44 -40.62
C SER A 106 -21.03 -12.13 -40.49
N VAL A 107 -21.61 -12.19 -39.29
CA VAL A 107 -22.93 -12.81 -39.10
C VAL A 107 -24.05 -11.83 -39.48
N ASP A 108 -25.02 -12.32 -40.25
CA ASP A 108 -26.17 -11.53 -40.70
C ASP A 108 -27.41 -11.73 -39.83
N THR A 109 -27.41 -12.71 -38.91
CA THR A 109 -28.56 -13.07 -38.08
C THR A 109 -28.24 -12.97 -36.59
N PHE A 110 -29.24 -12.60 -35.78
CA PHE A 110 -29.10 -12.57 -34.33
C PHE A 110 -28.83 -13.97 -33.74
N GLU A 111 -29.45 -14.99 -34.35
CA GLU A 111 -29.29 -16.40 -33.95
C GLU A 111 -27.86 -16.90 -34.15
N ASP A 112 -27.12 -16.34 -35.10
CA ASP A 112 -25.69 -16.58 -35.25
C ASP A 112 -24.85 -15.68 -34.33
N ALA A 113 -25.26 -14.43 -34.11
CA ALA A 113 -24.57 -13.49 -33.23
C ALA A 113 -24.53 -13.95 -31.77
N ILE A 114 -25.63 -14.51 -31.25
CA ILE A 114 -25.71 -14.97 -29.85
C ILE A 114 -24.71 -16.07 -29.53
N LYS A 115 -24.27 -16.84 -30.52
CA LYS A 115 -23.28 -17.92 -30.35
C LYS A 115 -21.91 -17.42 -29.90
N PHE A 116 -21.62 -16.14 -30.10
CA PHE A 116 -20.38 -15.49 -29.68
C PHE A 116 -20.45 -14.86 -28.29
N ILE A 117 -21.62 -14.88 -27.64
CA ILE A 117 -21.81 -14.30 -26.32
C ILE A 117 -21.43 -15.32 -25.25
N ALA A 118 -20.51 -14.92 -24.37
CA ALA A 118 -20.14 -15.70 -23.18
C ALA A 118 -21.26 -15.63 -22.14
N LEU A 119 -21.47 -16.72 -21.39
CA LEU A 119 -22.50 -16.78 -20.34
C LEU A 119 -22.17 -15.93 -19.10
N VAL A 120 -20.94 -15.46 -18.98
CA VAL A 120 -20.49 -14.63 -17.85
C VAL A 120 -21.26 -13.31 -17.84
N ASN A 121 -22.01 -13.10 -16.75
CA ASN A 121 -22.92 -11.97 -16.57
C ASN A 121 -24.06 -11.88 -17.59
N PHE A 122 -24.23 -12.84 -18.50
CA PHE A 122 -25.33 -12.85 -19.45
C PHE A 122 -26.62 -13.25 -18.74
N THR A 123 -27.65 -12.42 -18.85
CA THR A 123 -28.95 -12.65 -18.19
C THR A 123 -30.04 -13.07 -19.17
N GLY A 124 -29.84 -12.84 -20.47
CA GLY A 124 -30.76 -13.29 -21.51
C GLY A 124 -30.71 -12.41 -22.74
N PHE A 125 -31.62 -12.67 -23.67
CA PHE A 125 -31.84 -11.83 -24.84
C PHE A 125 -33.31 -11.46 -24.94
N SER A 126 -33.61 -10.33 -25.58
CA SER A 126 -34.98 -9.92 -25.86
C SER A 126 -35.25 -9.99 -27.34
N THR A 127 -36.48 -10.41 -27.66
CA THR A 127 -36.96 -10.49 -29.02
C THR A 127 -37.54 -9.18 -29.57
N LEU A 128 -37.33 -8.07 -28.84
CA LEU A 128 -37.88 -6.75 -29.11
C LEU A 128 -36.73 -5.73 -29.17
N ASP A 129 -36.60 -5.04 -30.31
CA ASP A 129 -35.85 -3.79 -30.46
C ASP A 129 -36.76 -2.59 -30.19
N SER A 130 -36.17 -1.40 -30.07
CA SER A 130 -36.89 -0.14 -29.92
C SER A 130 -37.87 0.17 -31.07
N GLU A 131 -37.69 -0.46 -32.24
CA GLU A 131 -38.54 -0.31 -33.42
C GLU A 131 -39.55 -1.47 -33.62
N GLY A 132 -39.51 -2.53 -32.81
CA GLY A 132 -40.43 -3.67 -32.83
C GLY A 132 -40.28 -4.67 -33.99
N THR A 133 -39.12 -4.71 -34.64
CA THR A 133 -38.84 -5.48 -35.87
C THR A 133 -37.92 -6.68 -35.70
N CYS A 134 -37.15 -6.78 -34.62
CA CYS A 134 -36.17 -7.86 -34.47
C CYS A 134 -35.95 -8.31 -33.02
N PRO A 135 -35.67 -9.62 -32.80
CA PRO A 135 -34.97 -10.06 -31.61
C PRO A 135 -33.51 -9.66 -31.61
N CYS A 136 -33.18 -8.51 -31.05
CA CYS A 136 -31.85 -7.94 -31.29
C CYS A 136 -31.17 -7.40 -30.03
N SER A 137 -31.58 -7.67 -28.79
CA SER A 137 -30.80 -7.18 -27.63
C SER A 137 -30.25 -8.28 -26.73
N PHE A 138 -29.00 -8.08 -26.29
CA PHE A 138 -28.35 -8.88 -25.25
C PHE A 138 -28.50 -8.17 -23.91
N SER A 139 -28.84 -8.90 -22.88
CA SER A 139 -28.91 -8.41 -21.51
C SER A 139 -27.84 -9.07 -20.65
N PHE A 140 -27.20 -8.24 -19.85
CA PHE A 140 -26.23 -8.59 -18.85
C PHE A 140 -26.65 -8.02 -17.50
N VAL A 141 -26.04 -8.48 -16.39
CA VAL A 141 -26.44 -8.16 -15.00
C VAL A 141 -26.74 -6.67 -14.73
N ASN A 142 -26.10 -5.74 -15.44
CA ASN A 142 -26.34 -4.29 -15.29
C ASN A 142 -26.44 -3.50 -16.60
N ARG A 143 -26.48 -4.17 -17.76
CA ARG A 143 -26.41 -3.51 -19.06
C ARG A 143 -27.19 -4.29 -20.10
N SER A 144 -27.82 -3.59 -21.04
CA SER A 144 -28.37 -4.20 -22.24
C SER A 144 -27.79 -3.51 -23.47
N ILE A 145 -27.53 -4.29 -24.52
CA ILE A 145 -26.95 -3.81 -25.77
C ILE A 145 -27.85 -4.26 -26.91
N GLU A 146 -28.34 -3.32 -27.70
CA GLU A 146 -28.94 -3.62 -28.99
C GLU A 146 -27.84 -4.07 -29.96
N TRP A 147 -27.93 -5.32 -30.38
CA TRP A 147 -27.22 -5.85 -31.52
C TRP A 147 -27.77 -5.26 -32.81
N LYS A 148 -26.85 -4.84 -33.68
CA LYS A 148 -27.15 -4.44 -35.04
C LYS A 148 -26.09 -5.06 -35.94
N PRO A 149 -26.46 -5.70 -37.06
CA PRO A 149 -25.49 -6.27 -37.97
C PRO A 149 -24.68 -5.15 -38.63
N ASN A 150 -23.43 -5.44 -39.01
CA ASN A 150 -22.58 -4.56 -39.81
C ASN A 150 -22.30 -3.16 -39.20
N VAL A 151 -22.42 -2.99 -37.88
CA VAL A 151 -22.13 -1.70 -37.23
C VAL A 151 -20.69 -1.54 -36.77
N ILE A 152 -19.97 -2.65 -36.60
CA ILE A 152 -18.58 -2.70 -36.13
C ILE A 152 -17.65 -2.70 -37.35
N THR A 153 -16.69 -1.77 -37.37
CA THR A 153 -15.79 -1.56 -38.51
C THR A 153 -14.34 -1.89 -38.14
N ASP A 154 -13.47 -0.89 -38.06
CA ASP A 154 -12.04 -1.07 -37.84
C ASP A 154 -11.69 -1.10 -36.35
N LEU A 155 -10.71 -1.92 -35.99
CA LEU A 155 -10.15 -1.93 -34.63
C LEU A 155 -9.46 -0.59 -34.38
N LYS A 156 -9.86 0.10 -33.32
CA LYS A 156 -9.32 1.41 -32.93
C LYS A 156 -8.20 1.27 -31.91
N GLU A 157 -8.43 0.46 -30.88
CA GLU A 157 -7.52 0.27 -29.75
C GLU A 157 -7.73 -1.12 -29.15
N PHE A 158 -6.71 -1.60 -28.45
CA PHE A 158 -6.82 -2.81 -27.63
C PHE A 158 -6.10 -2.60 -26.31
N THR A 159 -6.64 -3.23 -25.26
CA THR A 159 -6.06 -3.22 -23.92
C THR A 159 -6.01 -4.66 -23.39
N LEU A 160 -4.94 -5.00 -22.69
CA LEU A 160 -4.79 -6.28 -22.00
C LEU A 160 -4.95 -6.03 -20.50
N GLU A 161 -5.97 -6.63 -19.90
CA GLU A 161 -6.27 -6.46 -18.48
C GLU A 161 -6.57 -7.83 -17.87
N GLU A 162 -5.77 -8.27 -16.90
CA GLU A 162 -6.08 -9.43 -16.04
C GLU A 162 -6.55 -10.69 -16.80
N GLY A 163 -5.85 -11.08 -17.88
CA GLY A 163 -6.21 -12.26 -18.69
C GLY A 163 -7.40 -12.05 -19.63
N LYS A 164 -7.89 -10.81 -19.78
CA LYS A 164 -8.88 -10.39 -20.77
C LYS A 164 -8.22 -9.57 -21.87
N ILE A 165 -8.78 -9.66 -23.06
CA ILE A 165 -8.43 -8.79 -24.18
C ILE A 165 -9.62 -7.89 -24.43
N ALA A 166 -9.49 -6.59 -24.13
CA ALA A 166 -10.47 -5.59 -24.54
C ALA A 166 -10.11 -5.09 -25.93
N LEU A 167 -11.05 -5.19 -26.87
CA LEU A 167 -10.92 -4.70 -28.24
C LEU A 167 -11.98 -3.63 -28.47
N THR A 168 -11.58 -2.39 -28.71
CA THR A 168 -12.51 -1.31 -29.04
C THR A 168 -12.49 -1.08 -30.54
N TYR A 169 -13.67 -1.09 -31.15
CA TYR A 169 -13.84 -0.91 -32.58
C TYR A 169 -14.59 0.38 -32.88
N GLN A 170 -14.25 0.99 -34.02
CA GLN A 170 -15.04 2.07 -34.59
C GLN A 170 -16.41 1.54 -35.01
N THR A 171 -17.44 2.37 -34.80
CA THR A 171 -18.78 2.07 -35.27
C THR A 171 -19.17 2.92 -36.47
N THR A 172 -20.12 2.44 -37.27
CA THR A 172 -20.68 3.24 -38.36
C THR A 172 -21.25 4.55 -37.82
N ALA A 173 -21.17 5.63 -38.60
CA ALA A 173 -21.61 6.98 -38.21
C ALA A 173 -23.08 7.10 -37.75
N LYS A 174 -23.88 6.05 -37.96
CA LYS A 174 -25.26 5.94 -37.46
C LYS A 174 -25.34 5.68 -35.95
N LEU A 175 -24.25 5.24 -35.31
CA LEU A 175 -24.16 5.05 -33.87
C LEU A 175 -23.35 6.18 -33.24
N ARG A 176 -23.83 6.69 -32.10
CA ARG A 176 -23.18 7.80 -31.36
C ARG A 176 -22.00 7.33 -30.49
N HIS A 177 -21.83 6.02 -30.32
CA HIS A 177 -20.88 5.43 -29.37
C HIS A 177 -20.11 4.28 -30.05
N ASP A 178 -18.85 4.11 -29.63
CA ASP A 178 -17.98 3.00 -30.05
C ASP A 178 -18.41 1.69 -29.36
N TYR A 179 -18.20 0.55 -30.03
CA TYR A 179 -18.42 -0.77 -29.42
C TYR A 179 -17.12 -1.25 -28.79
N GLN A 180 -17.20 -1.63 -27.52
CA GLN A 180 -16.12 -2.32 -26.83
C GLN A 180 -16.49 -3.79 -26.66
N LEU A 181 -15.66 -4.68 -27.20
CA LEU A 181 -15.81 -6.12 -27.08
C LEU A 181 -14.75 -6.63 -26.10
N ILE A 182 -15.22 -7.29 -25.03
CA ILE A 182 -14.35 -7.85 -24.00
C ILE A 182 -14.27 -9.35 -24.24
N MET A 183 -13.09 -9.83 -24.62
CA MET A 183 -12.84 -11.24 -24.84
C MET A 183 -12.33 -11.88 -23.56
N THR A 184 -13.08 -12.88 -23.10
CA THR A 184 -12.74 -13.70 -21.94
C THR A 184 -12.83 -15.18 -22.34
N LYS A 185 -11.93 -16.01 -21.83
CA LYS A 185 -12.10 -17.47 -21.93
C LYS A 185 -13.18 -17.88 -20.94
N ALA A 186 -14.36 -18.24 -21.45
CA ALA A 186 -15.51 -18.67 -20.66
C ALA A 186 -16.40 -19.58 -21.50
N ALA A 187 -17.30 -20.32 -20.84
CA ALA A 187 -18.33 -21.09 -21.52
C ALA A 187 -19.18 -20.17 -22.40
N GLY A 188 -19.25 -20.52 -23.68
CA GLY A 188 -20.11 -19.86 -24.66
C GLY A 188 -21.57 -20.29 -24.53
N TYR A 189 -22.48 -19.54 -25.14
CA TYR A 189 -23.92 -19.86 -25.15
C TYR A 189 -24.24 -21.29 -25.66
N LEU A 190 -23.45 -21.81 -26.59
CA LEU A 190 -23.58 -23.16 -27.14
C LEU A 190 -22.61 -24.18 -26.53
N ASP A 191 -21.84 -23.78 -25.53
CA ASP A 191 -20.83 -24.64 -24.93
C ASP A 191 -21.51 -25.63 -23.98
N GLN A 192 -21.77 -26.83 -24.49
CA GLN A 192 -22.43 -27.91 -23.74
C GLN A 192 -21.47 -28.66 -22.79
N THR A 193 -20.24 -28.17 -22.63
CA THR A 193 -19.34 -28.71 -21.60
C THR A 193 -19.72 -28.15 -20.24
N GLU A 194 -20.37 -29.01 -19.47
CA GLU A 194 -20.77 -28.90 -18.05
C GLU A 194 -22.22 -28.44 -17.78
N SER A 195 -23.14 -29.40 -17.96
CA SER A 195 -24.30 -29.60 -17.09
C SER A 195 -23.89 -30.16 -15.73
#